data_AF-A0A0G0H0W8-F1
#
_entry.id   AF-A0A0G0H0W8-F1
#
_cell.length_a   1.000
_cell.length_b   1.000
_cell.length_c   1.000
_cell.angle_alpha   90.00
_cell.angle_beta   90.00
_cell.angle_gamma   90.00
#
_symmetry.space_group_name_H-M   'P 1'
#
loop_
_entity.id
_entity.type
_entity.pdbx_description
1 polymer ?
#
loop_
_entity_poly.entity_id
_entity_poly.type
_entity_poly.pdbx_seq_one_letter_code
_entity_poly.pdbx_strand_id
1 'polypeptide(L)'
;MSKRKRFIITTLILVLGFIGIQIIGNQYRFVSIAVLGLLTIITFIWSLKEGLGFNMSLLSLILPFLFTIGVGLFWFLLPSSLLARIPVLVFYGVGIYSLCLTANIYTVGTIRTIALLRAAKGVGFVLTLVTLFLLYDTILSLRIAIFLVSPLILLTSAILFFQGYWSVNLKSSFSLNILKISLVSSLVMGEISLILFFWPTTVAVGSLFFTISSYVLLGLGQARLEDRLFTQTIREYFSIAILVSLGMFLATRWGG
;
A
#
# COMPACT_ATOMS: atom_id res chain seq x y z
N MET A 1 9.33 -26.23 12.59
CA MET A 1 8.50 -25.09 13.05
C MET A 1 7.19 -25.04 12.26
N SER A 2 6.05 -24.88 12.93
CA SER A 2 4.76 -24.67 12.25
C SER A 2 4.72 -23.32 11.53
N LYS A 3 4.01 -23.23 10.39
CA LYS A 3 3.91 -21.98 9.59
C LYS A 3 3.46 -20.77 10.42
N ARG A 4 2.48 -20.97 11.31
CA ARG A 4 1.98 -19.92 12.21
C ARG A 4 3.05 -19.39 13.17
N LYS A 5 3.91 -20.28 13.70
CA LYS A 5 5.05 -19.86 14.55
C LYS A 5 6.03 -18.99 13.77
N ARG A 6 6.31 -19.31 12.48
CA ARG A 6 7.17 -18.47 11.64
C ARG A 6 6.57 -17.08 11.41
N PHE A 7 5.27 -16.97 11.16
CA PHE A 7 4.61 -15.66 10.98
C PHE A 7 4.66 -14.80 12.26
N ILE A 8 4.43 -15.41 13.42
CA ILE A 8 4.56 -14.71 14.70
C ILE A 8 6.00 -14.24 14.90
N ILE A 9 6.99 -15.09 14.62
CA ILE A 9 8.41 -14.73 14.75
C ILE A 9 8.79 -13.61 13.79
N THR A 10 8.39 -13.67 12.51
CA THR A 10 8.61 -12.60 11.53
C THR A 10 7.99 -11.29 12.00
N THR A 11 6.75 -11.32 12.49
CA THR A 11 6.07 -10.14 13.02
C THR A 11 6.82 -9.56 14.22
N LEU A 12 7.22 -10.40 15.17
CA LEU A 12 7.91 -9.98 16.38
C LEU A 12 9.30 -9.40 16.05
N ILE A 13 10.06 -10.04 15.17
CA ILE A 13 11.35 -9.53 14.70
C ILE A 13 11.19 -8.16 14.05
N LEU A 14 10.19 -7.99 13.18
CA LEU A 14 9.95 -6.72 12.50
C LEU A 14 9.49 -5.62 13.45
N VAL A 15 8.63 -5.93 14.41
CA VAL A 15 8.20 -4.98 15.45
C VAL A 15 9.38 -4.58 16.34
N LEU A 16 10.22 -5.53 16.77
CA LEU A 16 11.44 -5.22 17.52
C LEU A 16 12.43 -4.41 16.69
N GLY A 17 12.59 -4.73 15.41
CA GLY A 17 13.40 -3.95 14.48
C GLY A 17 12.90 -2.52 14.37
N PHE A 18 11.58 -2.33 14.28
CA PHE A 18 10.93 -1.02 14.25
C PHE A 18 11.16 -0.22 15.55
N ILE A 19 11.13 -0.88 16.72
CA ILE A 19 11.52 -0.26 17.99
C ILE A 19 13.00 0.12 17.96
N GLY A 20 13.88 -0.75 17.43
CA GLY A 20 15.31 -0.50 17.31
C GLY A 20 15.64 0.78 16.54
N ILE A 21 14.89 1.08 15.48
CA ILE A 21 15.04 2.35 14.72
C ILE A 21 14.88 3.57 15.63
N GLN A 22 14.03 3.50 16.67
CA GLN A 22 13.76 4.62 17.56
C GLN A 22 14.95 5.00 18.43
N ILE A 23 15.85 4.05 18.69
CA ILE A 23 17.03 4.24 19.53
C ILE A 23 18.18 4.86 18.70
N ILE A 24 18.18 4.64 17.39
CA ILE A 24 19.20 5.14 16.48
C ILE A 24 19.02 6.65 16.28
N GLY A 25 20.15 7.38 16.28
CA GLY A 25 20.19 8.83 16.12
C GLY A 25 19.51 9.32 14.82
N ASN A 26 19.06 10.58 14.86
CA ASN A 26 18.25 11.22 13.82
C ASN A 26 18.90 11.19 12.41
N GLN A 27 20.22 11.18 12.34
CA GLN A 27 21.00 11.21 11.08
C GLN A 27 20.82 9.95 10.21
N TYR A 28 20.55 8.78 10.81
CA TYR A 28 20.49 7.50 10.08
C TYR A 28 19.05 7.03 9.80
N ARG A 29 18.05 7.89 9.99
CA ARG A 29 16.62 7.51 9.94
C ARG A 29 16.19 6.84 8.63
N PHE A 30 16.48 7.45 7.49
CA PHE A 30 16.10 6.91 6.19
C PHE A 30 16.83 5.58 5.89
N VAL A 31 18.10 5.49 6.28
CA VAL A 31 18.90 4.27 6.14
C VAL A 31 18.33 3.14 7.00
N SER A 32 17.99 3.43 8.25
CA SER A 32 17.38 2.45 9.16
C SER A 32 16.04 1.92 8.65
N ILE A 33 15.19 2.76 8.04
CA ILE A 33 13.94 2.31 7.40
C ILE A 33 14.25 1.43 6.19
N ALA A 34 15.20 1.82 5.33
CA ALA A 34 15.57 1.03 4.17
C ALA A 34 16.09 -0.36 4.59
N VAL A 35 16.94 -0.41 5.63
CA VAL A 35 17.42 -1.67 6.24
C VAL A 35 16.26 -2.49 6.79
N LEU A 36 15.29 -1.88 7.48
CA LEU A 36 14.13 -2.60 7.97
C LEU A 36 13.25 -3.12 6.83
N GLY A 37 13.08 -2.36 5.75
CA GLY A 37 12.40 -2.82 4.54
C GLY A 37 13.09 -4.05 3.93
N LEU A 38 14.41 -4.03 3.81
CA LEU A 38 15.19 -5.19 3.36
C LEU A 38 15.02 -6.38 4.31
N LEU A 39 15.03 -6.13 5.63
CA LEU A 39 14.77 -7.15 6.63
C LEU A 39 13.36 -7.74 6.50
N THR A 40 12.35 -6.92 6.14
CA THR A 40 11.00 -7.39 5.80
C THR A 40 11.05 -8.38 4.63
N ILE A 41 11.76 -8.06 3.56
CA ILE A 41 11.90 -8.98 2.41
C ILE A 41 12.53 -10.31 2.86
N ILE A 42 13.66 -10.26 3.58
CA ILE A 42 14.39 -11.45 4.03
C ILE A 42 13.51 -12.32 4.94
N THR A 43 12.86 -11.71 5.93
CA THR A 43 12.01 -12.43 6.88
C THR A 43 10.73 -12.97 6.25
N PHE A 44 10.16 -12.31 5.24
CA PHE A 44 9.04 -12.84 4.46
C PHE A 44 9.45 -13.98 3.54
N ILE A 45 10.61 -13.91 2.88
CA ILE A 45 11.13 -15.03 2.09
C ILE A 45 11.33 -16.26 2.97
N TRP A 46 11.92 -16.09 4.16
CA TRP A 46 12.09 -17.16 5.13
C TRP A 46 10.74 -17.73 5.63
N SER A 47 9.79 -16.87 5.95
CA SER A 47 8.49 -17.30 6.49
C SER A 47 7.63 -18.01 5.44
N LEU A 48 7.72 -17.59 4.17
CA LEU A 48 6.96 -18.14 3.05
C LEU A 48 7.66 -19.28 2.33
N LYS A 49 8.89 -19.66 2.68
CA LYS A 49 9.78 -20.62 1.95
C LYS A 49 9.09 -21.89 1.42
N GLU A 50 8.10 -22.41 2.14
CA GLU A 50 7.34 -23.62 1.77
C GLU A 50 6.26 -23.41 0.69
N GLY A 51 5.96 -22.17 0.33
CA GLY A 51 4.96 -21.79 -0.69
C GLY A 51 5.54 -20.99 -1.86
N LEU A 52 6.84 -20.67 -1.87
CA LEU A 52 7.46 -19.94 -2.98
C LEU A 52 7.56 -20.83 -4.24
N GLY A 53 6.57 -20.74 -5.13
CA GLY A 53 6.80 -21.00 -6.55
C GLY A 53 7.67 -19.89 -7.16
N PHE A 54 8.56 -20.26 -8.08
CA PHE A 54 9.66 -19.41 -8.59
C PHE A 54 9.23 -18.05 -9.16
N ASN A 55 8.01 -17.94 -9.72
CA ASN A 55 7.56 -16.71 -10.42
C ASN A 55 6.45 -15.91 -9.70
N MET A 56 5.74 -16.50 -8.74
CA MET A 56 4.63 -15.81 -8.04
C MET A 56 5.07 -15.13 -6.74
N SER A 57 6.20 -15.54 -6.18
CA SER A 57 6.62 -15.13 -4.85
C SER A 57 7.11 -13.69 -4.77
N LEU A 58 7.81 -13.17 -5.78
CA LEU A 58 8.46 -11.87 -5.67
C LEU A 58 7.45 -10.71 -5.62
N LEU A 59 6.38 -10.76 -6.41
CA LEU A 59 5.32 -9.74 -6.38
C LEU A 59 4.58 -9.72 -5.04
N SER A 60 4.47 -10.86 -4.35
CA SER A 60 3.84 -10.95 -3.03
C SER A 60 4.63 -10.21 -1.94
N LEU A 61 5.93 -9.94 -2.17
CA LEU A 61 6.82 -9.24 -1.24
C LEU A 61 6.77 -7.72 -1.37
N ILE A 62 6.27 -7.20 -2.50
CA ILE A 62 6.18 -5.77 -2.79
C ILE A 62 5.34 -5.05 -1.73
N LEU A 63 4.14 -5.57 -1.45
CA LEU A 63 3.21 -4.94 -0.50
C LEU A 63 3.77 -4.95 0.93
N PRO A 64 4.28 -6.06 1.50
CA PRO A 64 4.94 -6.04 2.80
C PRO A 64 6.11 -5.06 2.90
N PHE A 65 6.96 -5.02 1.87
CA PHE A 65 8.09 -4.09 1.82
C PHE A 65 7.63 -2.63 1.87
N LEU A 66 6.69 -2.26 0.99
CA LEU A 66 6.16 -0.90 0.92
C LEU A 66 5.33 -0.52 2.15
N PHE A 67 4.63 -1.47 2.78
CA PHE A 67 3.95 -1.24 4.05
C PHE A 67 4.93 -0.89 5.16
N THR A 68 6.04 -1.63 5.29
CA THR A 68 7.10 -1.30 6.26
C THR A 68 7.70 0.07 5.99
N ILE A 69 7.99 0.39 4.73
CA ILE A 69 8.53 1.71 4.37
C ILE A 69 7.50 2.81 4.66
N GLY A 70 6.24 2.63 4.27
CA GLY A 70 5.16 3.60 4.48
C GLY A 70 4.93 3.90 5.96
N VAL A 71 4.82 2.87 6.80
CA VAL A 71 4.67 3.05 8.25
C VAL A 71 5.92 3.67 8.87
N GLY A 72 7.12 3.25 8.44
CA GLY A 72 8.38 3.82 8.91
C GLY A 72 8.54 5.29 8.58
N LEU A 73 8.18 5.71 7.36
CA LEU A 73 8.26 7.10 6.95
C LEU A 73 7.19 7.95 7.67
N PHE A 74 5.95 7.46 7.74
CA PHE A 74 4.85 8.14 8.42
C PHE A 74 5.11 8.34 9.92
N TRP A 75 5.81 7.41 10.56
CA TRP A 75 6.17 7.51 11.97
C TRP A 75 6.89 8.82 12.33
N PHE A 76 7.71 9.37 11.42
CA PHE A 76 8.42 10.61 11.67
C PHE A 76 7.54 11.86 11.61
N LEU A 77 6.36 11.75 11.00
CA LEU A 77 5.37 12.82 10.97
C LEU A 77 4.59 12.91 12.28
N LEU A 78 4.67 11.88 13.13
CA LEU A 78 3.92 11.82 14.38
C LEU A 78 4.64 12.53 15.53
N PRO A 79 3.88 13.07 16.50
CA PRO A 79 4.44 13.65 17.71
C PRO A 79 5.35 12.67 18.47
N SER A 80 6.36 13.19 19.17
CA SER A 80 7.29 12.39 19.96
C SER A 80 6.68 11.76 21.22
N SER A 81 5.40 11.98 21.49
CA SER A 81 4.71 11.45 22.66
C SER A 81 4.57 9.92 22.57
N LEU A 82 4.84 9.24 23.69
CA LEU A 82 4.72 7.78 23.77
C LEU A 82 3.30 7.29 23.44
N LEU A 83 2.28 8.08 23.79
CA LEU A 83 0.88 7.77 23.55
C LEU A 83 0.51 7.80 22.06
N ALA A 84 1.13 8.65 21.25
CA ALA A 84 0.94 8.65 19.79
C ALA A 84 1.66 7.46 19.10
N ARG A 85 2.72 6.95 19.74
CA ARG A 85 3.61 5.91 19.20
C ARG A 85 3.09 4.49 19.39
N ILE A 86 2.48 4.19 20.54
CA ILE A 86 1.95 2.84 20.84
C ILE A 86 0.92 2.37 19.79
N PRO A 87 -0.10 3.17 19.41
CA PRO A 87 -1.08 2.75 18.41
C PRO A 87 -0.45 2.37 17.07
N VAL A 88 0.57 3.10 16.63
CA VAL A 88 1.24 2.83 15.35
C VAL A 88 2.08 1.56 15.42
N LEU A 89 2.70 1.28 16.56
CA LEU A 89 3.43 0.03 16.74
C LEU A 89 2.49 -1.19 16.73
N VAL A 90 1.33 -1.08 17.38
CA VAL A 90 0.27 -2.11 17.33
C VAL A 90 -0.24 -2.26 15.90
N PHE A 91 -0.54 -1.14 15.23
CA PHE A 91 -0.98 -1.11 13.83
C PHE A 91 0.05 -1.79 12.91
N TYR A 92 1.34 -1.51 13.08
CA TYR A 92 2.41 -2.13 12.33
C TYR A 92 2.46 -3.64 12.55
N GLY A 93 2.44 -4.10 13.81
CA GLY A 93 2.46 -5.53 14.13
C GLY A 93 1.26 -6.28 13.56
N VAL A 94 0.06 -5.75 13.74
CA VAL A 94 -1.18 -6.33 13.18
C VAL A 94 -1.12 -6.34 11.65
N GLY A 95 -0.66 -5.26 11.03
CA GLY A 95 -0.51 -5.15 9.58
C GLY A 95 0.45 -6.19 9.02
N ILE A 96 1.64 -6.33 9.62
CA ILE A 96 2.64 -7.33 9.20
C ILE A 96 2.13 -8.76 9.36
N TYR A 97 1.44 -9.07 10.47
CA TYR A 97 0.87 -10.41 10.66
C TYR A 97 -0.22 -10.71 9.63
N SER A 98 -1.12 -9.76 9.36
CA SER A 98 -2.14 -9.84 8.32
C SER A 98 -1.53 -10.00 6.92
N LEU A 99 -0.43 -9.31 6.63
CA LEU A 99 0.32 -9.45 5.40
C LEU A 99 0.95 -10.84 5.26
N CYS A 100 1.51 -11.41 6.33
CA CYS A 100 2.05 -12.78 6.32
C CYS A 100 0.95 -13.80 5.95
N LEU A 101 -0.23 -13.65 6.56
CA LEU A 101 -1.38 -14.52 6.28
C LEU A 101 -1.86 -14.37 4.83
N THR A 102 -2.03 -13.13 4.37
CA THR A 102 -2.51 -12.80 3.02
C THR A 102 -1.54 -13.30 1.97
N ALA A 103 -0.23 -13.00 2.13
CA ALA A 103 0.81 -13.45 1.22
C ALA A 103 0.88 -14.98 1.15
N ASN A 104 0.77 -15.67 2.29
CA ASN A 104 0.73 -17.14 2.31
C ASN A 104 -0.49 -17.72 1.56
N ILE A 105 -1.65 -17.06 1.62
CA ILE A 105 -2.82 -17.48 0.83
C ILE A 105 -2.56 -17.26 -0.66
N TYR A 106 -1.95 -16.13 -1.06
CA TYR A 106 -1.59 -15.87 -2.45
C TYR A 106 -0.57 -16.89 -3.00
N THR A 107 0.46 -17.23 -2.23
CA THR A 107 1.50 -18.18 -2.66
C THR A 107 1.00 -19.62 -2.75
N VAL A 108 0.00 -20.00 -1.95
CA VAL A 108 -0.58 -21.36 -1.93
C VAL A 108 -1.92 -21.40 -2.70
N GLY A 109 -2.26 -20.32 -3.42
CA GLY A 109 -3.59 -20.03 -3.94
C GLY A 109 -4.17 -21.07 -4.91
N THR A 110 -3.32 -21.88 -5.55
CA THR A 110 -3.76 -22.95 -6.47
C THR A 110 -4.48 -24.11 -5.76
N ILE A 111 -4.32 -24.26 -4.44
CA ILE A 111 -4.84 -25.41 -3.66
C ILE A 111 -5.91 -24.98 -2.64
N ARG A 112 -6.11 -23.67 -2.40
CA ARG A 112 -6.99 -23.16 -1.33
C ARG A 112 -8.42 -22.87 -1.80
N THR A 113 -9.38 -23.00 -0.88
CA THR A 113 -10.81 -22.77 -1.16
C THR A 113 -11.10 -21.32 -1.53
N ILE A 114 -12.09 -21.13 -2.41
CA ILE A 114 -12.50 -19.83 -2.97
C ILE A 114 -12.82 -18.79 -1.88
N ALA A 115 -13.35 -19.22 -0.73
CA ALA A 115 -13.69 -18.33 0.39
C ALA A 115 -12.45 -17.69 1.05
N LEU A 116 -11.40 -18.48 1.29
CA LEU A 116 -10.15 -17.99 1.88
C LEU A 116 -9.44 -17.00 0.94
N LEU A 117 -9.46 -17.28 -0.36
CA LEU A 117 -8.88 -16.38 -1.36
C LEU A 117 -9.63 -15.04 -1.41
N ARG A 118 -10.97 -15.06 -1.34
CA ARG A 118 -11.78 -13.84 -1.32
C ARG A 118 -11.49 -12.97 -0.10
N ALA A 119 -11.36 -13.59 1.08
CA ALA A 119 -10.99 -12.88 2.30
C ALA A 119 -9.58 -12.26 2.19
N ALA A 120 -8.61 -13.01 1.65
CA ALA A 120 -7.25 -12.51 1.43
C ALA A 120 -7.23 -11.32 0.45
N LYS A 121 -7.97 -11.39 -0.65
CA LYS A 121 -8.13 -10.26 -1.60
C LYS A 121 -8.65 -9.01 -0.91
N GLY A 122 -9.71 -9.13 -0.09
CA GLY A 122 -10.27 -8.00 0.66
C GLY A 122 -9.28 -7.38 1.64
N VAL A 123 -8.61 -8.21 2.45
CA VAL A 123 -7.60 -7.73 3.42
C VAL A 123 -6.41 -7.09 2.70
N GLY A 124 -5.91 -7.73 1.63
CA GLY A 124 -4.81 -7.20 0.83
C GLY A 124 -5.16 -5.87 0.15
N PHE A 125 -6.38 -5.73 -0.35
CA PHE A 125 -6.88 -4.48 -0.93
C PHE A 125 -6.90 -3.34 0.11
N VAL A 126 -7.46 -3.58 1.30
CA VAL A 126 -7.46 -2.58 2.39
C VAL A 126 -6.04 -2.21 2.78
N LEU A 127 -5.14 -3.19 2.97
CA LEU A 127 -3.74 -2.91 3.31
C LEU A 127 -2.99 -2.17 2.20
N THR A 128 -3.34 -2.39 0.94
CA THR A 128 -2.80 -1.62 -0.19
C THR A 128 -3.21 -0.15 -0.09
N LEU A 129 -4.49 0.13 0.18
CA LEU A 129 -4.97 1.51 0.35
C LEU A 129 -4.33 2.21 1.55
N VAL A 130 -4.18 1.50 2.67
CA VAL A 130 -3.51 2.09 3.84
C VAL A 130 -2.03 2.36 3.53
N THR A 131 -1.36 1.46 2.81
CA THR A 131 0.02 1.68 2.36
C THR A 131 0.12 2.91 1.45
N LEU A 132 -0.80 3.03 0.50
CA LEU A 132 -0.88 4.20 -0.40
C LEU A 132 -1.11 5.49 0.38
N PHE A 133 -2.05 5.50 1.32
CA PHE A 133 -2.30 6.65 2.18
C PHE A 133 -1.02 7.11 2.90
N LEU A 134 -0.31 6.19 3.57
CA LEU A 134 0.91 6.51 4.31
C LEU A 134 2.03 7.03 3.40
N LEU A 135 2.17 6.46 2.20
CA LEU A 135 3.17 6.89 1.22
C LEU A 135 2.82 8.26 0.62
N TYR A 136 1.58 8.49 0.22
CA TYR A 136 1.15 9.79 -0.30
C TYR A 136 1.25 10.89 0.76
N ASP A 137 0.85 10.61 1.99
CA ASP A 137 0.99 11.53 3.12
C ASP A 137 2.45 11.91 3.36
N THR A 138 3.35 10.93 3.31
CA THR A 138 4.80 11.18 3.38
C THR A 138 5.27 12.04 2.21
N ILE A 139 4.94 11.68 0.98
CA ILE A 139 5.40 12.40 -0.23
C ILE A 139 4.94 13.86 -0.20
N LEU A 140 3.68 14.11 0.15
CA LEU A 140 3.13 15.46 0.26
C LEU A 140 3.73 16.24 1.45
N SER A 141 4.04 15.55 2.56
CA SER A 141 4.71 16.15 3.72
C SER A 141 6.12 16.66 3.41
N LEU A 142 6.80 16.11 2.38
CA LEU A 142 8.13 16.58 1.97
C LEU A 142 8.10 18.03 1.43
N ARG A 143 6.94 18.53 0.98
CA ARG A 143 6.75 19.89 0.43
C ARG A 143 7.80 20.27 -0.64
N ILE A 144 8.23 19.30 -1.44
CA ILE A 144 9.18 19.49 -2.53
C ILE A 144 8.48 19.95 -3.81
N ALA A 145 9.26 20.37 -4.81
CA ALA A 145 8.75 20.84 -6.09
C ALA A 145 7.85 19.80 -6.79
N ILE A 146 6.81 20.27 -7.49
CA ILE A 146 5.83 19.43 -8.19
C ILE A 146 6.46 18.47 -9.21
N PHE A 147 7.55 18.90 -9.85
CA PHE A 147 8.33 18.09 -10.79
C PHE A 147 8.93 16.83 -10.15
N LEU A 148 9.03 16.78 -8.81
CA LEU A 148 9.45 15.59 -8.06
C LEU A 148 8.25 14.87 -7.44
N VAL A 149 7.26 15.61 -6.92
CA VAL A 149 6.06 15.02 -6.30
C VAL A 149 5.25 14.18 -7.28
N SER A 150 4.96 14.69 -8.48
CA SER A 150 4.12 13.96 -9.45
C SER A 150 4.78 12.66 -9.92
N PRO A 151 6.08 12.62 -10.29
CA PRO A 151 6.77 11.35 -10.59
C PRO A 151 6.84 10.38 -9.41
N LEU A 152 7.01 10.86 -8.17
CA LEU A 152 7.01 10.00 -6.98
C LEU A 152 5.64 9.36 -6.76
N ILE A 153 4.56 10.13 -6.90
CA ILE A 153 3.19 9.59 -6.82
C ILE A 153 2.97 8.58 -7.92
N LEU A 154 3.29 8.91 -9.18
CA LEU A 154 3.17 7.97 -10.31
C LEU A 154 3.94 6.67 -10.04
N LEU A 155 5.20 6.75 -9.62
CA LEU A 155 6.04 5.56 -9.38
C LEU A 155 5.50 4.70 -8.23
N THR A 156 5.14 5.33 -7.11
CA THR A 156 4.58 4.59 -5.96
C THR A 156 3.23 3.95 -6.29
N SER A 157 2.34 4.66 -7.00
CA SER A 157 1.09 4.12 -7.52
C SER A 157 1.35 2.97 -8.49
N ALA A 158 2.30 3.10 -9.42
CA ALA A 158 2.60 2.06 -10.42
C ALA A 158 2.98 0.73 -9.76
N ILE A 159 3.88 0.77 -8.78
CA ILE A 159 4.34 -0.43 -8.07
C ILE A 159 3.18 -1.10 -7.32
N LEU A 160 2.38 -0.32 -6.58
CA LEU A 160 1.27 -0.86 -5.78
C LEU A 160 0.06 -1.28 -6.63
N PHE A 161 -0.24 -0.58 -7.71
CA PHE A 161 -1.29 -1.00 -8.65
C PHE A 161 -0.89 -2.27 -9.39
N PHE A 162 0.38 -2.42 -9.74
CA PHE A 162 0.88 -3.66 -10.32
C PHE A 162 0.72 -4.85 -9.39
N GLN A 163 1.13 -4.72 -8.12
CA GLN A 163 0.92 -5.77 -7.13
C GLN A 163 -0.59 -6.02 -6.86
N GLY A 164 -1.38 -4.95 -6.75
CA GLY A 164 -2.80 -5.00 -6.44
C GLY A 164 -3.63 -5.67 -7.54
N TYR A 165 -3.37 -5.38 -8.81
CA TYR A 165 -4.04 -6.04 -9.94
C TYR A 165 -3.58 -7.48 -10.14
N TRP A 166 -2.30 -7.78 -9.89
CA TRP A 166 -1.81 -9.16 -9.93
C TRP A 166 -2.51 -10.07 -8.92
N SER A 167 -2.86 -9.55 -7.74
CA SER A 167 -3.56 -10.31 -6.68
C SER A 167 -4.93 -10.87 -7.10
N VAL A 168 -5.52 -10.36 -8.19
CA VAL A 168 -6.83 -10.79 -8.70
C VAL A 168 -6.76 -12.19 -9.30
N ASN A 169 -5.79 -12.40 -10.19
CA ASN A 169 -5.72 -13.60 -11.01
C ASN A 169 -4.67 -14.60 -10.51
N LEU A 170 -3.71 -14.17 -9.68
CA LEU A 170 -2.63 -15.01 -9.12
C LEU A 170 -1.97 -15.94 -10.14
N LYS A 171 -1.92 -15.51 -11.41
CA LYS A 171 -1.30 -16.28 -12.50
C LYS A 171 0.22 -16.24 -12.34
N SER A 172 0.86 -17.35 -12.68
CA SER A 172 2.33 -17.50 -12.66
C SER A 172 3.01 -16.70 -13.76
N SER A 173 2.28 -16.38 -14.84
CA SER A 173 2.79 -15.62 -15.97
C SER A 173 2.55 -14.13 -15.80
N PHE A 174 3.58 -13.36 -16.15
CA PHE A 174 3.48 -11.93 -16.31
C PHE A 174 2.49 -11.62 -17.45
N SER A 175 1.38 -10.94 -17.15
CA SER A 175 0.44 -10.54 -18.18
C SER A 175 0.66 -9.09 -18.57
N LEU A 176 0.87 -8.85 -19.86
CA LEU A 176 0.96 -7.49 -20.41
C LEU A 176 -0.30 -6.68 -20.13
N ASN A 177 -1.46 -7.33 -19.99
CA ASN A 177 -2.71 -6.66 -19.64
C ASN A 177 -2.64 -6.04 -18.22
N ILE A 178 -2.13 -6.79 -17.23
CA ILE A 178 -1.94 -6.27 -15.87
C ILE A 178 -0.94 -5.10 -15.89
N LEU A 179 0.18 -5.22 -16.60
CA LEU A 179 1.14 -4.11 -16.70
C LEU A 179 0.51 -2.86 -17.30
N LYS A 180 -0.23 -3.00 -18.41
CA LYS A 180 -0.89 -1.88 -19.09
C LYS A 180 -1.88 -1.17 -18.17
N ILE A 181 -2.77 -1.92 -17.51
CA ILE A 181 -3.77 -1.30 -16.63
C ILE A 181 -3.12 -0.67 -15.40
N SER A 182 -2.04 -1.24 -14.85
CA SER A 182 -1.24 -0.62 -13.78
C SER A 182 -0.63 0.71 -14.21
N LEU A 183 0.01 0.75 -15.37
CA LEU A 183 0.67 1.95 -15.89
C LEU A 183 -0.34 3.06 -16.22
N VAL A 184 -1.47 2.71 -16.83
CA VAL A 184 -2.55 3.66 -17.12
C VAL A 184 -3.11 4.23 -15.81
N SER A 185 -3.46 3.38 -14.84
CA SER A 185 -3.95 3.85 -13.55
C SER A 185 -2.93 4.73 -12.82
N SER A 186 -1.64 4.39 -12.85
CA SER A 186 -0.61 5.21 -12.20
C SER A 186 -0.36 6.54 -12.92
N LEU A 187 -0.50 6.56 -14.24
CA LEU A 187 -0.41 7.80 -15.02
C LEU A 187 -1.56 8.74 -14.62
N VAL A 188 -2.78 8.23 -14.51
CA VAL A 188 -3.93 9.00 -14.00
C VAL A 188 -3.65 9.56 -12.60
N MET A 189 -3.01 8.79 -11.71
CA MET A 189 -2.60 9.30 -10.39
C MET A 189 -1.56 10.42 -10.48
N GLY A 190 -0.60 10.33 -11.41
CA GLY A 190 0.38 11.38 -11.68
C GLY A 190 -0.27 12.66 -12.20
N GLU A 191 -1.27 12.55 -13.08
CA GLU A 191 -2.04 13.68 -13.59
C GLU A 191 -2.91 14.33 -12.51
N ILE A 192 -3.59 13.52 -11.69
CA ILE A 192 -4.33 14.00 -10.52
C ILE A 192 -3.40 14.80 -9.59
N SER A 193 -2.14 14.37 -9.45
CA SER A 193 -1.16 15.09 -8.65
C SER A 193 -0.82 16.47 -9.19
N LEU A 194 -0.70 16.61 -10.52
CA LEU A 194 -0.50 17.90 -11.16
C LEU A 194 -1.71 18.83 -10.95
N ILE A 195 -2.93 18.29 -11.01
CA ILE A 195 -4.15 19.06 -10.77
C ILE A 195 -4.21 19.51 -9.30
N LEU A 196 -3.94 18.61 -8.36
CA LEU A 196 -3.98 18.90 -6.93
C LEU A 196 -2.92 19.91 -6.48
N PHE A 197 -1.81 20.03 -7.22
CA PHE A 197 -0.78 21.03 -6.92
C PHE A 197 -1.31 22.47 -6.91
N PHE A 198 -2.29 22.77 -7.78
CA PHE A 198 -2.90 24.09 -7.85
C PHE A 198 -4.02 24.30 -6.82
N TRP A 199 -4.31 23.28 -6.01
CA TRP A 199 -5.41 23.30 -5.05
C TRP A 199 -4.85 23.49 -3.63
N PRO A 200 -5.30 24.52 -2.87
CA PRO A 200 -4.77 24.83 -1.54
C PRO A 200 -5.23 23.83 -0.47
N THR A 201 -4.69 22.62 -0.51
CA THR A 201 -5.14 21.48 0.29
C THR A 201 -4.14 21.17 1.40
N THR A 202 -4.63 20.73 2.56
CA THR A 202 -3.74 20.23 3.60
C THR A 202 -3.21 18.86 3.21
N VAL A 203 -2.04 18.50 3.73
CA VAL A 203 -1.40 17.20 3.42
C VAL A 203 -2.34 16.03 3.67
N ALA A 204 -3.04 16.03 4.81
CA ALA A 204 -3.98 14.97 5.18
C ALA A 204 -5.18 14.88 4.22
N VAL A 205 -5.72 16.02 3.77
CA VAL A 205 -6.85 16.03 2.82
C VAL A 205 -6.39 15.55 1.44
N GLY A 206 -5.22 16.01 0.99
CA GLY A 206 -4.62 15.56 -0.26
C GLY A 206 -4.31 14.05 -0.27
N SER A 207 -3.72 13.53 0.81
CA SER A 207 -3.40 12.09 0.92
C SER A 207 -4.65 11.22 0.96
N LEU A 208 -5.72 11.65 1.63
CA LEU A 208 -7.03 11.00 1.57
C LEU A 208 -7.62 11.02 0.16
N PHE A 209 -7.56 12.15 -0.54
CA PHE A 209 -8.05 12.24 -1.91
C PHE A 209 -7.33 11.26 -2.84
N PHE A 210 -5.99 11.24 -2.83
CA PHE A 210 -5.23 10.26 -3.62
C PHE A 210 -5.55 8.82 -3.25
N THR A 211 -5.81 8.54 -1.98
CA THR A 211 -6.18 7.19 -1.51
C THR A 211 -7.54 6.78 -2.07
N ILE A 212 -8.50 7.71 -2.13
CA ILE A 212 -9.83 7.45 -2.68
C ILE A 212 -9.79 7.33 -4.21
N SER A 213 -9.03 8.18 -4.89
CA SER A 213 -8.76 8.03 -6.33
C SER A 213 -8.12 6.66 -6.61
N SER A 214 -7.18 6.25 -5.76
CA SER A 214 -6.56 4.92 -5.84
C SER A 214 -7.55 3.79 -5.57
N TYR A 215 -8.48 3.95 -4.61
CA TYR A 215 -9.57 3.01 -4.36
C TYR A 215 -10.46 2.82 -5.60
N VAL A 216 -10.82 3.92 -6.26
CA VAL A 216 -11.62 3.90 -7.48
C VAL A 216 -10.87 3.20 -8.61
N LEU A 217 -9.62 3.58 -8.87
CA LEU A 217 -8.82 2.99 -9.94
C LEU A 217 -8.49 1.51 -9.69
N LEU A 218 -8.09 1.15 -8.46
CA LEU A 218 -7.86 -0.24 -8.08
C LEU A 218 -9.15 -1.05 -8.18
N GLY A 219 -10.26 -0.55 -7.64
CA GLY A 219 -11.55 -1.23 -7.68
C GLY A 219 -12.04 -1.49 -9.10
N LEU A 220 -12.04 -0.47 -9.96
CA LEU A 220 -12.43 -0.60 -11.37
C LEU A 220 -11.49 -1.54 -12.14
N GLY A 221 -10.17 -1.42 -11.93
CA GLY A 221 -9.21 -2.29 -12.59
C GLY A 221 -9.33 -3.76 -12.15
N GLN A 222 -9.56 -4.01 -10.86
CA GLN A 222 -9.84 -5.36 -10.36
C GLN A 222 -11.16 -5.90 -10.92
N ALA A 223 -12.24 -5.10 -10.94
CA ALA A 223 -13.52 -5.49 -11.53
C ALA A 223 -13.39 -5.81 -13.04
N ARG A 224 -12.57 -5.06 -13.77
CA ARG A 224 -12.26 -5.33 -15.18
C ARG A 224 -11.52 -6.65 -15.37
N LEU A 225 -10.61 -6.99 -14.47
CA LEU A 225 -9.82 -8.23 -14.51
C LEU A 225 -10.61 -9.46 -14.05
N GLU A 226 -11.68 -9.27 -13.29
CA GLU A 226 -12.65 -10.31 -12.91
C GLU A 226 -13.81 -10.44 -13.90
N ASP A 227 -13.78 -9.70 -15.02
CA ASP A 227 -14.86 -9.62 -16.02
C ASP A 227 -16.23 -9.26 -15.42
N ARG A 228 -16.22 -8.40 -14.39
CA ARG A 228 -17.38 -7.92 -13.63
C ARG A 228 -17.55 -6.40 -13.74
N LEU A 229 -17.00 -5.80 -14.79
CA LEU A 229 -17.11 -4.36 -15.01
C LEU A 229 -18.49 -4.02 -15.61
N PHE A 230 -19.51 -4.06 -14.76
CA PHE A 230 -20.86 -3.66 -15.13
C PHE A 230 -21.01 -2.14 -15.03
N THR A 231 -21.93 -1.57 -15.82
CA THR A 231 -22.26 -0.13 -15.79
C THR A 231 -22.66 0.33 -14.39
N GLN A 232 -23.32 -0.54 -13.62
CA GLN A 232 -23.65 -0.26 -12.23
C GLN A 232 -22.39 -0.07 -11.36
N THR A 233 -21.43 -0.98 -11.46
CA THR A 233 -20.16 -0.90 -10.72
C THR A 233 -19.41 0.38 -11.08
N ILE A 234 -19.37 0.74 -12.36
CA ILE A 234 -18.76 2.01 -12.81
C ILE A 234 -19.45 3.21 -12.13
N ARG A 235 -20.79 3.24 -12.15
CA ARG A 235 -21.56 4.32 -11.51
C ARG A 235 -21.32 4.43 -10.02
N GLU A 236 -21.22 3.31 -9.30
CA GLU A 236 -20.95 3.28 -7.87
C GLU A 236 -19.58 3.92 -7.56
N TYR A 237 -18.53 3.48 -8.27
CA TYR A 237 -17.18 4.04 -8.10
C TYR A 237 -17.07 5.52 -8.48
N PHE A 238 -17.69 5.93 -9.59
CA PHE A 238 -17.73 7.34 -9.98
C PHE A 238 -18.52 8.21 -9.00
N SER A 239 -19.61 7.70 -8.44
CA SER A 239 -20.39 8.42 -7.42
C SER A 239 -19.54 8.69 -6.18
N ILE A 240 -18.73 7.71 -5.74
CA ILE A 240 -17.78 7.89 -4.63
C ILE A 240 -16.72 8.95 -4.99
N ALA A 241 -16.16 8.90 -6.21
CA ALA A 241 -15.17 9.88 -6.66
C ALA A 241 -15.73 11.31 -6.65
N ILE A 242 -16.96 11.50 -7.14
CA ILE A 242 -17.64 12.81 -7.16
C ILE A 242 -17.91 13.30 -5.73
N LEU A 243 -18.49 12.44 -4.88
CA LEU A 243 -18.80 12.81 -3.49
C LEU A 243 -17.56 13.25 -2.73
N VAL A 244 -16.44 12.56 -2.92
CA VAL A 244 -15.18 12.88 -2.25
C VAL A 244 -14.54 14.14 -2.82
N SER A 245 -14.62 14.34 -4.14
CA SER A 245 -14.16 15.60 -4.77
C SER A 245 -14.95 16.81 -4.25
N LEU A 246 -16.27 16.66 -4.07
CA LEU A 246 -17.11 17.69 -3.46
C LEU A 246 -16.75 17.93 -1.98
N GLY A 247 -16.59 16.86 -1.20
CA GLY A 247 -16.17 16.97 0.20
C GLY A 247 -14.82 17.68 0.36
N MET A 248 -13.87 17.37 -0.52
CA MET A 248 -12.58 18.05 -0.58
C MET A 248 -12.72 19.53 -0.93
N PHE A 249 -13.51 19.87 -1.94
CA PHE A 249 -13.77 21.26 -2.32
C PHE A 249 -14.31 22.09 -1.16
N LEU A 250 -15.23 21.51 -0.37
CA LEU A 250 -15.81 22.15 0.81
C LEU A 250 -14.84 22.25 1.99
N ALA A 251 -13.96 21.26 2.18
CA ALA A 251 -12.97 21.26 3.24
C ALA A 251 -11.80 22.24 2.98
N THR A 252 -11.61 22.64 1.73
CA THR A 252 -10.53 23.53 1.31
C THR A 252 -10.87 24.98 1.68
N ARG A 253 -9.96 25.66 2.39
CA ARG A 253 -10.07 27.11 2.63
C ARG A 253 -9.38 27.85 1.49
N TRP A 254 -10.19 28.54 0.69
CA TRP A 254 -9.71 29.31 -0.47
C TRP A 254 -9.30 30.75 -0.13
N GLY A 255 -9.71 31.25 1.04
CA GLY A 255 -9.14 32.46 1.64
C GLY A 255 -7.98 32.04 2.53
N GLY A 256 -6.78 32.51 2.21
CA GLY A 256 -5.54 32.21 2.95
C GLY A 256 -5.59 32.51 4.43
#